data_AF-A0A924EMI1-F1
#
_entry.id   AF-A0A924EMI1-F1
#
_cell.length_a   1.000
_cell.length_b   1.000
_cell.length_c   1.000
_cell.angle_alpha   90.00
_cell.angle_beta   90.00
_cell.angle_gamma   90.00
#
_symmetry.space_group_name_H-M   'P 1'
#
loop_
_entity.id
_entity.type
_entity.pdbx_description
1 polymer ?
#
loop_
_entity_poly.entity_id
_entity_poly.type
_entity_poly.pdbx_seq_one_letter_code
_entity_poly.pdbx_strand_id
1 'polypeptide(L)'
;MKIISLVPSITKTLFDLGLGNHDLVGRTKFCIHPENFVKNIPIIGGTKNLNIDKIKALKPDLILANKEENVKEQVEELQQY
;
A
#
# COMPACT_ATOMS: atom_id res chain seq x y z
N MET A 1 -9.18 4.52 9.08
CA MET A 1 -8.16 5.41 8.46
C MET A 1 -7.74 4.76 7.16
N LYS A 2 -7.62 5.49 6.05
CA LYS A 2 -7.30 4.92 4.72
C LYS A 2 -5.79 4.76 4.53
N ILE A 3 -5.31 3.55 4.71
CA ILE A 3 -3.88 3.22 4.62
C ILE A 3 -3.59 2.55 3.28
N ILE A 4 -2.43 2.88 2.70
CA ILE A 4 -1.84 2.13 1.60
C ILE A 4 -0.52 1.53 2.07
N SER A 5 -0.30 0.24 1.79
CA SER A 5 0.97 -0.44 2.04
C SER A 5 1.68 -0.75 0.73
N LEU A 6 2.93 -0.30 0.60
CA LEU A 6 3.68 -0.47 -0.64
C LEU A 6 4.50 -1.76 -0.71
N VAL A 7 4.61 -2.52 0.38
CA VAL A 7 5.47 -3.72 0.46
C VAL A 7 4.84 -4.86 1.25
N PRO A 8 5.18 -6.14 0.94
CA PRO A 8 4.57 -7.30 1.58
C PRO A 8 4.77 -7.37 3.10
N SER A 9 5.98 -7.04 3.58
CA SER A 9 6.31 -7.09 5.01
C SER A 9 5.43 -6.16 5.83
N ILE A 10 5.24 -4.91 5.38
CA ILE A 10 4.36 -3.94 6.03
C ILE A 10 2.91 -4.43 5.99
N THR A 11 2.44 -4.94 4.83
CA THR A 11 1.06 -5.45 4.73
C THR A 11 0.78 -6.54 5.75
N LYS A 12 1.74 -7.48 5.93
CA LYS A 12 1.65 -8.52 6.96
C LYS A 12 1.66 -7.94 8.37
N THR A 13 2.54 -6.98 8.66
CA THR A 13 2.57 -6.32 9.98
C THR A 13 1.26 -5.63 10.32
N LEU A 14 0.61 -4.96 9.36
CA LEU A 14 -0.70 -4.33 9.58
C LEU A 14 -1.77 -5.35 9.95
N PHE A 15 -1.77 -6.51 9.29
CA PHE A 15 -2.65 -7.61 9.65
C PHE A 15 -2.37 -8.15 11.05
N ASP A 16 -1.10 -8.39 11.39
CA ASP A 16 -0.69 -8.90 12.70
C ASP A 16 -1.05 -7.93 13.84
N LEU A 17 -1.12 -6.62 13.55
CA LEU A 17 -1.56 -5.57 14.47
C LEU A 17 -3.08 -5.42 14.57
N GLY A 18 -3.86 -6.25 13.87
CA GLY A 18 -5.32 -6.26 13.94
C GLY A 18 -6.01 -5.19 13.11
N LEU A 19 -5.31 -4.53 12.17
CA LEU A 19 -5.99 -3.63 11.24
C LEU A 19 -6.92 -4.42 10.31
N GLY A 20 -8.09 -3.84 10.03
CA GLY A 20 -9.09 -4.50 9.21
C GLY A 20 -8.97 -4.18 7.72
N ASN A 21 -9.70 -4.95 6.90
CA ASN A 21 -9.84 -4.69 5.46
C ASN A 21 -10.42 -3.31 5.12
N HIS A 22 -11.05 -2.64 6.10
CA HIS A 22 -11.60 -1.29 5.92
C HIS A 22 -10.56 -0.18 6.09
N ASP A 23 -9.44 -0.48 6.77
CA ASP A 23 -8.34 0.48 6.92
C ASP A 23 -7.36 0.38 5.76
N LEU A 24 -7.00 -0.83 5.33
CA LEU A 24 -6.07 -1.03 4.22
C LEU A 24 -6.80 -0.93 2.86
N VAL A 25 -6.67 0.22 2.20
CA VAL A 25 -7.39 0.54 0.95
C VAL A 25 -6.58 0.34 -0.32
N GLY A 26 -5.28 0.05 -0.20
CA GLY A 26 -4.43 -0.23 -1.36
C GLY A 26 -3.16 -0.99 -0.99
N ARG A 27 -2.73 -1.86 -1.91
CA ARG A 27 -1.54 -2.69 -1.76
C ARG A 27 -0.81 -2.88 -3.09
N THR A 28 0.47 -3.23 -3.07
CA THR A 28 1.14 -3.68 -4.30
C THR A 28 0.77 -5.12 -4.65
N LYS A 29 0.99 -5.50 -5.91
CA LYS A 29 0.68 -6.84 -6.44
C LYS A 29 1.40 -7.99 -5.70
N PHE A 30 2.49 -7.69 -5.00
CA PHE A 30 3.30 -8.66 -4.27
C PHE A 30 2.76 -8.96 -2.86
N CYS A 31 1.84 -8.12 -2.36
CA CYS A 31 1.26 -8.27 -1.03
C CYS A 31 0.12 -9.31 -1.09
N ILE A 32 0.44 -10.60 -1.22
CA ILE A 32 -0.54 -11.68 -1.44
C ILE A 32 -0.94 -12.43 -0.16
N HIS A 33 -0.29 -12.12 0.97
CA HIS A 33 -0.56 -12.77 2.25
C HIS A 33 -0.93 -11.77 3.35
N PRO A 34 -1.79 -12.18 4.31
CA PRO A 34 -2.63 -13.37 4.25
C PRO A 34 -3.79 -13.18 3.25
N GLU A 35 -4.11 -14.23 2.48
CA GLU A 35 -5.00 -14.10 1.31
C GLU A 35 -6.40 -13.58 1.66
N ASN A 36 -6.97 -14.08 2.76
CA ASN A 36 -8.28 -13.65 3.28
C ASN A 36 -8.35 -12.16 3.63
N PHE A 37 -7.22 -11.56 4.00
CA PHE A 37 -7.09 -10.14 4.31
C PHE A 37 -6.94 -9.31 3.03
N VAL A 38 -6.02 -9.72 2.15
CA VAL A 38 -5.59 -8.88 1.01
C VAL A 38 -6.41 -9.07 -0.27
N LYS A 39 -7.20 -10.15 -0.39
CA LYS A 39 -7.91 -10.53 -1.63
C LYS A 39 -8.80 -9.41 -2.20
N ASN A 40 -9.45 -8.63 -1.33
CA ASN A 40 -10.39 -7.59 -1.72
C ASN A 40 -9.74 -6.20 -1.80
N ILE A 41 -8.44 -6.11 -1.52
CA ILE A 41 -7.73 -4.84 -1.44
C ILE A 41 -7.21 -4.47 -2.83
N PRO A 42 -7.52 -3.27 -3.35
CA PRO A 42 -7.05 -2.80 -4.66
C PRO A 42 -5.54 -2.90 -4.84
N ILE A 43 -5.12 -3.43 -5.99
CA ILE A 43 -3.72 -3.44 -6.40
C ILE A 43 -3.36 -2.08 -7.03
N ILE A 44 -2.35 -1.41 -6.48
CA ILE A 44 -1.88 -0.06 -6.88
C ILE A 44 -0.55 -0.08 -7.65
N GLY A 45 -0.18 -1.22 -8.23
CA GLY A 45 1.05 -1.40 -8.99
C GLY A 45 2.05 -2.34 -8.29
N GLY A 46 3.34 -2.17 -8.61
CA GLY A 46 4.44 -2.90 -7.99
C GLY A 46 5.28 -2.01 -7.07
N THR A 47 6.27 -2.57 -6.37
CA THR A 47 7.15 -1.82 -5.47
C THR A 47 7.96 -0.72 -6.17
N LYS A 48 8.36 -0.95 -7.42
CA LYS A 48 9.16 -0.01 -8.26
C LYS A 48 8.40 0.60 -9.44
N ASN A 49 7.09 0.36 -9.51
CA ASN A 49 6.23 0.91 -10.55
C ASN A 49 4.84 1.12 -9.94
N LEU A 50 4.75 2.13 -9.09
CA LEU A 50 3.51 2.56 -8.45
C LEU A 50 2.58 3.21 -9.47
N ASN A 51 1.28 2.92 -9.40
CA ASN A 51 0.26 3.62 -10.15
C ASN A 51 -0.22 4.84 -9.35
N ILE A 52 0.42 5.99 -9.59
CA ILE A 52 0.22 7.21 -8.81
C ILE A 52 -1.22 7.72 -8.91
N ASP A 53 -1.82 7.73 -10.09
CA ASP A 53 -3.20 8.20 -10.29
C ASP A 53 -4.20 7.35 -9.51
N LYS A 54 -4.00 6.03 -9.50
CA LYS A 54 -4.83 5.11 -8.72
C LYS A 54 -4.66 5.33 -7.22
N ILE A 55 -3.43 5.60 -6.75
CA ILE A 55 -3.16 5.93 -5.35
C ILE A 55 -3.89 7.23 -4.96
N LYS A 56 -3.76 8.30 -5.77
CA LYS A 56 -4.45 9.58 -5.55
C LYS A 56 -5.97 9.42 -5.52
N ALA A 57 -6.53 8.61 -6.42
CA ALA A 57 -7.97 8.35 -6.48
C ALA A 57 -8.54 7.68 -5.21
N LEU A 58 -7.73 6.90 -4.49
CA LEU A 58 -8.12 6.26 -3.23
C LEU A 58 -8.22 7.24 -2.06
N LYS A 59 -7.61 8.43 -2.19
CA LYS A 59 -7.52 9.47 -1.14
C LYS A 59 -7.02 8.89 0.19
N PRO A 60 -5.80 8.33 0.24
CA PRO A 60 -5.24 7.74 1.45
C PRO A 60 -4.94 8.82 2.51
N ASP A 61 -5.10 8.46 3.78
CA ASP A 61 -4.65 9.26 4.92
C ASP A 61 -3.18 8.97 5.25
N LEU A 62 -2.68 7.77 4.92
CA LEU A 62 -1.32 7.32 5.23
C LEU A 62 -0.81 6.35 4.15
N ILE A 63 0.42 6.56 3.69
CA ILE A 63 1.12 5.67 2.77
C ILE A 63 2.38 5.15 3.47
N LEU A 64 2.51 3.82 3.57
CA LEU A 64 3.64 3.16 4.20
C LEU A 64 4.57 2.58 3.12
N ALA A 65 5.73 3.21 2.98
CA ALA A 65 6.78 2.85 2.03
C ALA A 65 7.99 2.21 2.73
N ASN A 66 8.81 1.51 1.95
CA ASN A 66 10.11 0.99 2.37
C ASN A 66 11.22 1.59 1.50
N LYS A 67 12.28 2.08 2.14
CA LYS A 67 13.40 2.78 1.49
C LYS A 67 14.18 1.91 0.48
N GLU A 68 14.27 0.61 0.71
CA GLU A 68 15.04 -0.31 -0.14
C GLU A 68 14.21 -0.85 -1.31
N GLU A 69 12.89 -0.97 -1.13
CA GLU A 69 12.01 -1.56 -2.14
C GLU A 69 11.34 -0.54 -3.05
N ASN A 70 11.03 0.66 -2.54
CA ASN A 70 10.30 1.67 -3.28
C ASN A 70 11.23 2.68 -3.94
N VAL A 71 10.87 3.11 -5.16
CA VAL A 71 11.57 4.16 -5.88
C VAL A 71 11.31 5.49 -5.17
N LYS A 72 12.38 6.14 -4.72
CA LYS A 72 12.33 7.34 -3.88
C LYS A 72 11.48 8.44 -4.52
N GLU A 73 11.69 8.68 -5.81
CA GLU A 73 11.02 9.74 -6.58
C GLU A 73 9.50 9.54 -6.62
N GLN A 74 9.04 8.28 -6.71
CA GLN A 74 7.61 7.97 -6.69
C GLN A 74 6.98 8.20 -5.31
N VAL A 75 7.74 7.94 -4.24
CA VAL A 75 7.29 8.20 -2.86
C VAL A 75 7.25 9.69 -2.60
N GLU A 76 8.27 10.44 -3.02
CA GLU A 76 8.33 11.90 -2.88
C GLU A 76 7.21 12.60 -3.67
N GLU A 77 6.85 12.10 -4.85
CA GLU A 77 5.68 12.61 -5.59
C GLU A 77 4.38 12.45 -4.77
N LEU A 78 4.22 11.32 -4.09
CA LEU A 78 3.04 11.04 -3.27
C LEU A 78 3.00 11.87 -1.97
N GLN A 79 4.14 12.38 -1.49
CA GLN A 79 4.19 13.25 -0.31
C GLN A 79 3.70 14.68 -0.58
N GLN A 80 3.66 15.10 -1.84
CA GLN A 80 3.22 16.45 -2.23
C GLN A 80 1.68 16.56 -2.33
N TYR A 81 0.98 15.44 -2.11
CA TYR A 81 -0.47 15.32 -2.19
C TYR A 81 -1.05 15.05 -0.79
#